data_AF-A0A183TTM0-F1
#
_entry.id   AF-A0A183TTM0-F1
#
_cell.length_a   1.000
_cell.length_b   1.000
_cell.length_c   1.000
_cell.angle_alpha   90.00
_cell.angle_beta   90.00
_cell.angle_gamma   90.00
#
_symmetry.space_group_name_H-M   'P 1'
#
loop_
_entity.id
_entity.type
_entity.pdbx_description
1 polymer ?
#
loop_
_entity_poly.entity_id
_entity_poly.type
_entity_poly.pdbx_seq_one_letter_code
_entity_poly.pdbx_strand_id
1 'polypeptide(L)'
;MLSRPSLCALQLSKGINLVAMAAEQQQVGSPGNESVSGLQLADVPLTTGTGTILCDVMTQFHRPFLPTLMRRAVFHTLHRLSHPGI
;
A
#
# COMPACT_ATOMS: atom_id res chain seq x y z
N MET A 1 -16.88 -4.12 -12.55
CA MET A 1 -15.40 -4.09 -12.68
C MET A 1 -14.82 -3.54 -11.39
N LEU A 2 -14.14 -4.34 -10.58
CA LEU A 2 -13.41 -3.83 -9.42
C LEU A 2 -12.08 -3.26 -9.92
N SER A 3 -11.97 -1.93 -9.95
CA SER A 3 -10.75 -1.25 -10.39
C SER A 3 -9.62 -1.50 -9.38
N ARG A 4 -8.39 -1.71 -9.88
CA ARG A 4 -7.19 -1.78 -9.05
C ARG A 4 -6.54 -0.39 -9.06
N PRO A 5 -6.81 0.48 -8.07
CA PRO A 5 -6.23 1.82 -8.06
C PRO A 5 -4.69 1.72 -8.03
N SER A 6 -4.04 2.53 -8.86
CA SER A 6 -2.58 2.66 -8.82
C SER A 6 -2.15 3.32 -7.52
N LEU A 7 -0.87 3.18 -7.15
CA LEU A 7 -0.31 3.83 -5.97
C LEU A 7 -0.50 5.35 -6.00
N CYS A 8 -0.37 5.97 -7.18
CA CYS A 8 -0.67 7.38 -7.40
C CYS A 8 -2.15 7.70 -7.10
N ALA A 9 -3.08 6.84 -7.52
CA ALA A 9 -4.51 7.02 -7.24
C ALA A 9 -4.85 6.88 -5.74
N LEU A 10 -4.17 5.97 -5.02
CA LEU A 10 -4.30 5.86 -3.57
C LEU A 10 -3.81 7.12 -2.85
N GLN A 11 -2.73 7.73 -3.34
CA GLN A 11 -2.16 8.96 -2.78
C GLN A 11 -3.08 10.18 -2.99
N LEU A 12 -3.83 10.21 -4.10
CA LEU A 12 -4.87 11.20 -4.36
C LEU A 12 -6.12 11.02 -3.49
N SER A 13 -6.36 9.80 -3.00
CA SER A 13 -7.46 9.54 -2.07
C SER A 13 -7.10 10.06 -0.68
N LYS A 14 -7.85 11.05 -0.17
CA LYS A 14 -7.63 11.66 1.17
C LYS A 14 -7.72 10.66 2.36
N GLY A 15 -8.06 9.40 2.11
CA GLY A 15 -8.28 8.39 3.15
C GLY A 15 -7.11 7.43 3.41
N ILE A 16 -6.00 7.51 2.67
CA ILE A 16 -4.82 6.65 2.90
C ILE A 16 -3.55 7.52 3.01
N ASN A 17 -2.96 7.57 4.20
CA ASN A 17 -1.69 8.26 4.43
C ASN A 17 -0.51 7.31 4.13
N LEU A 18 0.05 7.39 2.92
CA LEU A 18 1.19 6.55 2.50
C LEU A 18 2.48 6.84 3.28
N VAL A 19 2.66 8.05 3.81
CA VAL A 19 3.82 8.40 4.65
C VAL A 19 3.74 7.68 5.99
N ALA A 20 2.57 7.68 6.63
CA ALA A 20 2.33 6.89 7.83
C ALA A 20 2.49 5.39 7.56
N MET A 21 2.06 4.91 6.38
CA MET A 21 2.24 3.52 5.98
C MET A 21 3.71 3.14 5.83
N ALA A 22 4.52 3.99 5.19
CA ALA A 22 5.96 3.80 5.08
C ALA A 22 6.64 3.75 6.45
N ALA A 23 6.28 4.66 7.37
CA ALA A 23 6.83 4.65 8.73
C ALA A 23 6.50 3.36 9.49
N GLU A 24 5.25 2.89 9.41
CA GLU A 24 4.83 1.64 10.04
C GLU A 24 5.52 0.41 9.41
N GLN A 25 5.71 0.40 8.09
CA GLN A 25 6.46 -0.67 7.43
C GLN A 25 7.91 -0.74 7.91
N GLN A 26 8.55 0.41 8.15
CA GLN A 26 9.91 0.46 8.69
C GLN A 26 9.97 -0.03 10.14
N GLN A 27 8.94 0.24 10.95
CA GLN A 27 8.88 -0.22 12.35
C GLN A 27 8.64 -1.72 12.49
N VAL A 28 7.83 -2.31 11.61
CA VAL A 28 7.55 -3.75 11.61
C VAL A 28 8.77 -4.56 11.13
N GLY A 29 9.75 -3.90 10.53
CA GLY A 29 10.86 -4.53 9.84
C GLY A 29 10.42 -5.10 8.50
N SER A 30 11.35 -5.21 7.55
CA SER A 30 11.06 -5.90 6.29
C SER A 30 10.66 -7.34 6.65
N PRO A 31 9.53 -7.87 6.13
CA PRO A 31 9.43 -9.31 5.94
C PRO A 31 10.72 -9.68 5.20
N GLY A 32 11.48 -10.65 5.69
CA GLY A 32 12.73 -11.04 5.03
C GLY A 32 12.50 -11.17 3.52
N ASN A 33 13.56 -11.01 2.73
CA ASN A 33 13.54 -11.21 1.27
C ASN A 33 13.32 -12.71 0.92
N GLU A 34 12.37 -13.33 1.59
CA GLU A 34 11.84 -14.65 1.38
C GLU A 34 11.12 -14.57 0.04
N SER A 35 11.87 -14.83 -1.03
CA SER A 35 11.34 -15.09 -2.35
C SER A 35 10.53 -16.39 -2.28
N VAL A 36 9.36 -16.33 -1.67
CA VAL A 36 8.33 -17.35 -1.82
C VAL A 36 7.87 -17.24 -3.26
N SER A 37 7.89 -18.34 -4.01
CA SER A 37 7.54 -18.36 -5.45
C SER A 37 6.21 -17.64 -5.69
N GLY A 38 6.26 -16.39 -6.18
CA GLY A 38 5.08 -15.53 -6.40
C GLY A 38 5.01 -14.22 -5.61
N LEU A 39 5.96 -13.91 -4.72
CA LEU A 39 6.02 -12.63 -4.01
C LEU A 39 7.41 -11.99 -4.13
N GLN A 40 7.47 -10.76 -4.61
CA GLN A 40 8.70 -9.96 -4.63
C GLN A 40 8.41 -8.62 -4.00
N LEU A 41 8.93 -8.41 -2.78
CA LEU A 41 8.80 -7.14 -2.08
C LEU A 41 10.02 -6.26 -2.38
N ALA A 42 9.77 -5.02 -2.78
CA ALA A 42 10.83 -4.03 -3.00
C ALA A 42 10.39 -2.66 -2.51
N ASP A 43 11.36 -1.87 -2.06
CA ASP A 43 11.18 -0.47 -1.73
C ASP A 43 10.89 0.36 -2.98
N VAL A 44 9.72 0.99 -3.03
CA VAL A 44 9.30 1.89 -4.11
C VAL A 44 9.25 3.32 -3.57
N PRO A 45 9.84 4.32 -4.27
CA PRO A 45 9.82 5.70 -3.80
C PRO A 45 8.40 6.29 -3.80
N LEU A 46 8.09 7.05 -2.75
CA LEU A 46 6.85 7.83 -2.71
C LEU A 46 6.94 9.06 -3.63
N THR A 47 5.88 9.32 -4.40
CA THR A 47 5.88 10.44 -5.37
C THR A 47 5.84 11.82 -4.72
N THR A 48 5.48 11.91 -3.43
CA THR A 48 5.51 13.15 -2.62
C THR A 48 6.87 13.46 -1.98
N GLY A 49 7.87 12.61 -2.17
CA GLY A 49 9.24 12.85 -1.68
C GLY A 49 9.48 12.48 -0.21
N THR A 50 10.74 12.11 0.05
CA THR A 50 11.32 11.53 1.30
C THR A 50 10.57 10.32 1.86
N GLY A 51 10.88 9.15 1.30
CA GLY A 51 10.43 7.87 1.84
C GLY A 51 10.25 6.81 0.76
N THR A 52 10.43 5.55 1.14
CA THR A 52 10.06 4.39 0.34
C THR A 52 8.89 3.67 1.00
N ILE A 53 8.10 2.98 0.17
CA ILE A 53 7.04 2.10 0.62
C ILE A 53 7.31 0.72 0.06
N LEU A 54 7.26 -0.29 0.92
CA LEU A 54 7.45 -1.68 0.54
C LEU A 54 6.25 -2.14 -0.30
N CYS A 55 6.52 -2.59 -1.52
CA CYS A 55 5.49 -3.04 -2.46
C CYS A 55 5.79 -4.43 -3.01
N ASP A 56 4.73 -5.21 -3.26
CA ASP A 56 4.79 -6.34 -4.20
C ASP A 56 4.95 -5.80 -5.62
N VAL A 57 6.08 -6.15 -6.24
CA VAL A 57 6.48 -5.72 -7.59
C VAL A 57 6.39 -6.83 -8.63
N MET A 58 5.93 -8.04 -8.27
CA MET A 58 5.73 -9.15 -9.22
C MET A 58 4.66 -8.86 -10.27
N THR A 59 3.95 -7.74 -10.12
CA THR A 59 2.70 -7.50 -10.81
C THR A 59 2.75 -6.12 -11.43
N GLN A 60 2.04 -5.94 -12.56
CA GLN A 60 2.09 -4.70 -13.35
C GLN A 60 1.75 -3.43 -12.54
N PHE A 61 1.01 -3.57 -11.43
CA PHE A 61 0.72 -2.49 -10.50
C PHE A 61 1.32 -2.80 -9.14
N HIS A 62 2.25 -1.95 -8.69
CA HIS A 62 2.83 -2.02 -7.36
C HIS A 62 1.73 -2.11 -6.30
N ARG A 63 1.75 -3.17 -5.48
CA ARG A 63 0.79 -3.35 -4.38
C ARG A 63 1.49 -3.08 -3.06
N PRO A 64 1.14 -2.01 -2.32
CA PRO A 64 1.73 -1.76 -1.01
C PRO A 64 1.53 -2.94 -0.08
N PHE A 65 2.59 -3.36 0.61
CA PHE A 65 2.47 -4.26 1.75
C PHE A 65 1.72 -3.54 2.88
N LEU A 66 0.60 -4.06 3.35
CA LEU A 66 -0.23 -3.36 4.33
C LEU A 66 0.15 -3.75 5.77
N PRO A 67 0.69 -2.81 6.59
CA PRO A 67 0.92 -3.04 8.00
C PRO A 67 -0.39 -3.37 8.71
N THR A 68 -0.35 -4.31 9.65
CA THR A 68 -1.54 -4.82 10.36
C THR A 68 -2.38 -3.68 10.95
N LEU A 69 -1.73 -2.67 11.53
CA LEU A 69 -2.39 -1.51 12.13
C LEU A 69 -3.24 -0.71 11.13
N MET A 70 -2.85 -0.70 9.86
CA MET A 70 -3.50 0.11 8.83
C MET A 70 -4.51 -0.67 7.98
N ARG A 71 -4.54 -2.01 8.06
CA ARG A 71 -5.43 -2.86 7.24
C ARG A 71 -6.90 -2.44 7.36
N ARG A 72 -7.38 -2.14 8.58
CA ARG A 72 -8.78 -1.72 8.81
C ARG A 72 -9.08 -0.36 8.17
N ALA A 73 -8.19 0.60 8.32
CA ALA A 73 -8.36 1.94 7.77
C ALA A 73 -8.36 1.92 6.23
N VAL A 74 -7.40 1.21 5.62
CA VAL A 74 -7.33 1.04 4.17
C VAL A 74 -8.57 0.35 3.63
N PHE A 75 -9.01 -0.74 4.26
CA PHE A 75 -10.24 -1.44 3.87
C PHE A 75 -11.45 -0.49 3.92
N HIS A 76 -11.64 0.25 5.01
CA HIS A 76 -12.77 1.15 5.16
C HIS A 76 -12.76 2.30 4.14
N THR A 77 -11.58 2.88 3.86
CA THR A 77 -11.45 3.90 2.82
C THR A 77 -11.85 3.35 1.45
N LEU A 78 -11.29 2.21 1.04
CA LEU A 78 -11.60 1.59 -0.26
C LEU A 78 -13.07 1.14 -0.36
N HIS A 79 -13.61 0.61 0.73
CA HIS A 79 -15.01 0.22 0.83
C HIS A 79 -15.93 1.42 0.64
N ARG A 80 -15.69 2.54 1.34
CA ARG A 80 -16.50 3.76 1.21
C ARG A 80 -16.40 4.41 -0.17
N LEU A 81 -15.26 4.31 -0.85
CA LEU A 81 -15.13 4.78 -2.23
C LEU A 81 -15.99 3.96 -3.20
N SER A 82 -16.18 2.67 -2.92
CA SER A 82 -16.99 1.77 -3.75
C SER A 82 -18.49 1.87 -3.44
N HIS A 83 -18.83 2.20 -2.18
CA HIS A 83 -20.19 2.32 -1.68
C HIS A 83 -20.36 3.63 -0.89
N PRO A 84 -20.57 4.79 -1.56
CA PRO A 84 -20.63 6.11 -0.91
C PRO A 84 -21.87 6.35 -0.01
N GLY A 85 -22.53 5.32 0.51
CA GLY A 85 -23.75 5.43 1.31
C GLY A 85 -23.95 4.35 2.38
N ILE A 86 -22.94 3.53 2.65
CA ILE A 86 -22.88 2.56 3.78
C ILE A 86 -21.69 2.95 4.66
#